data_AF-A0A6G2VXM1-F1
#
_entry.id   AF-A0A6G2VXM1-F1
#
_cell.length_a   1.000
_cell.length_b   1.000
_cell.length_c   1.000
_cell.angle_alpha   90.00
_cell.angle_beta   90.00
_cell.angle_gamma   90.00
#
_symmetry.space_group_name_H-M   'P 1'
#
loop_
_entity.id
_entity.type
_entity.pdbx_description
1 polymer ?
#
loop_
_entity_poly.entity_id
_entity_poly.type
_entity_poly.pdbx_seq_one_letter_code
_entity_poly.pdbx_strand_id
1 'polypeptide(L)'
;MDFQGVGAIAAAVVAAVGIPTALVVGRWQMKAAIRAAEESSRAGFAQAEASYRAALDAVRAEAVNAHSQWRRGLRRDAYTALLLAAHQARTAGRLLTEGSVEDRVSRGVFATQGAALAEARIAIQEAALVVALEGPEQPAIKAETLVHRCQRFIDVHGLRAEAEEAGHSIRTARAGLAVDDPLSEFVEATDVVRAHIYVYQDGPAALEAELHVRSSPSQIRDLQDVAYAKLSRIPESLRKQGLTYLFASLKHPDLVREERQGADAQFLDAQEEFLAAARAVLDGDSTSQ
;
A
#
# COMPACT_ATOMS: atom_id res chain seq x y z
N MET A 1 30.14 -58.92 -97.76
CA MET A 1 28.92 -58.66 -96.97
C MET A 1 28.27 -60.02 -96.76
N ASP A 2 28.08 -60.50 -95.53
CA ASP A 2 26.89 -60.11 -94.79
C ASP A 2 27.05 -60.28 -93.26
N PHE A 3 27.20 -59.16 -92.53
CA PHE A 3 27.16 -59.09 -91.06
C PHE A 3 25.79 -58.61 -90.55
N GLN A 4 24.77 -58.55 -91.43
CA GLN A 4 23.48 -57.93 -91.16
C GLN A 4 22.47 -58.90 -90.50
N GLY A 5 22.63 -60.23 -90.66
CA GLY A 5 21.69 -61.24 -90.15
C GLY A 5 21.89 -61.67 -88.68
N VAL A 6 23.12 -61.71 -88.17
CA VAL A 6 23.40 -62.13 -86.78
C VAL A 6 23.08 -61.01 -85.78
N GLY A 7 23.19 -59.74 -86.20
CA GLY A 7 22.78 -58.59 -85.37
C GLY A 7 21.27 -58.49 -85.16
N ALA A 8 20.46 -58.90 -86.14
CA ALA A 8 19.00 -58.79 -86.08
C ALA A 8 18.36 -59.83 -85.13
N ILE A 9 18.88 -61.06 -85.09
CA ILE A 9 18.36 -62.11 -84.19
C ILE A 9 18.78 -61.85 -82.74
N ALA A 10 20.00 -61.35 -82.52
CA ALA A 10 20.44 -60.92 -81.19
C ALA A 10 19.62 -59.73 -80.66
N ALA A 11 19.30 -58.75 -81.53
CA ALA A 11 18.47 -57.60 -81.16
C ALA A 11 17.01 -58.00 -80.83
N ALA A 12 16.43 -58.95 -81.56
CA ALA A 12 15.05 -59.41 -81.32
C ALA A 12 14.91 -60.17 -79.99
N VAL A 13 15.91 -60.97 -79.59
CA VAL A 13 15.90 -61.71 -78.32
C VAL A 13 16.12 -60.78 -77.12
N VAL A 14 17.02 -59.81 -77.25
CA VAL A 14 17.24 -58.78 -76.21
C VAL A 14 16.00 -57.90 -76.04
N ALA A 15 15.29 -57.57 -77.13
CA ALA A 15 14.02 -56.83 -77.06
C ALA A 15 12.89 -57.67 -76.44
N ALA A 16 12.77 -58.97 -76.80
CA ALA A 16 11.73 -59.86 -76.29
C ALA A 16 11.85 -60.16 -74.79
N VAL A 17 13.07 -60.14 -74.23
CA VAL A 17 13.32 -60.35 -72.79
C VAL A 17 13.44 -59.01 -72.03
N GLY A 18 13.96 -57.97 -72.67
CA GLY A 18 14.19 -56.66 -72.08
C GLY A 18 12.90 -55.86 -71.83
N ILE A 19 11.91 -55.95 -72.71
CA ILE A 19 10.64 -55.21 -72.56
C ILE A 19 9.80 -55.74 -71.37
N PRO A 20 9.60 -57.06 -71.19
CA PRO A 20 8.87 -57.58 -70.04
C PRO A 20 9.57 -57.34 -68.70
N THR A 21 10.90 -57.46 -68.67
CA THR A 21 11.69 -57.22 -67.46
C THR A 21 11.66 -55.75 -67.05
N ALA A 22 11.75 -54.81 -67.99
CA ALA A 22 11.62 -53.38 -67.72
C ALA A 22 10.24 -53.00 -67.16
N LEU A 23 9.15 -53.62 -67.65
CA LEU A 23 7.79 -53.38 -67.13
C LEU A 23 7.59 -53.91 -65.71
N VAL A 24 8.16 -55.09 -65.39
CA VAL A 24 8.10 -55.63 -64.03
C VAL A 24 8.89 -54.75 -63.07
N VAL A 25 10.12 -54.38 -63.42
CA VAL A 25 10.94 -53.47 -62.61
C VAL A 25 10.23 -52.13 -62.41
N GLY A 26 9.65 -51.56 -63.46
CA GLY A 26 8.86 -50.32 -63.38
C GLY A 26 7.64 -50.43 -62.46
N ARG A 27 6.92 -51.56 -62.47
CA ARG A 27 5.75 -51.79 -61.60
C ARG A 27 6.14 -51.96 -60.12
N TRP A 28 7.29 -52.57 -59.83
CA TRP A 28 7.84 -52.66 -58.47
C TRP A 28 8.34 -51.31 -57.97
N GLN A 29 9.03 -50.54 -58.81
CA GLN A 29 9.44 -49.17 -58.50
C GLN A 29 8.25 -48.25 -58.24
N MET A 30 7.17 -48.36 -59.03
CA MET A 30 5.96 -47.56 -58.82
C MET A 30 5.23 -47.94 -57.53
N LYS A 31 5.14 -49.23 -57.18
CA LYS A 31 4.59 -49.66 -55.88
C LYS A 31 5.44 -49.20 -54.70
N ALA A 32 6.77 -49.24 -54.83
CA ALA A 32 7.68 -48.71 -53.82
C ALA A 32 7.54 -47.19 -53.68
N ALA A 33 7.40 -46.46 -54.78
CA ALA A 33 7.18 -45.02 -54.79
C ALA A 33 5.85 -44.61 -54.13
N ILE A 34 4.77 -45.35 -54.39
CA ILE A 34 3.46 -45.10 -53.73
C ILE A 34 3.55 -45.34 -52.22
N ARG A 35 4.17 -46.43 -51.78
CA ARG A 35 4.36 -46.71 -50.34
C ARG A 35 5.25 -45.67 -49.65
N ALA A 36 6.34 -45.28 -50.29
CA ALA A 36 7.21 -44.22 -49.79
C ALA A 36 6.48 -42.87 -49.73
N ALA A 37 5.62 -42.57 -50.70
CA ALA A 37 4.79 -41.36 -50.69
C ALA A 37 3.72 -41.39 -49.57
N GLU A 38 3.08 -42.53 -49.33
CA GLU A 38 2.12 -42.69 -48.22
C GLU A 38 2.80 -42.57 -46.85
N GLU A 39 3.97 -43.18 -46.66
CA GLU A 39 4.76 -43.07 -45.43
C GLU A 39 5.27 -41.64 -45.21
N SER A 40 5.75 -40.99 -46.27
CA SER A 40 6.15 -39.58 -46.24
C SER A 40 4.99 -38.65 -45.91
N SER A 41 3.80 -38.91 -46.47
CA SER A 41 2.58 -38.17 -46.16
C SER A 41 2.18 -38.32 -44.69
N ARG A 42 2.16 -39.54 -44.15
CA ARG A 42 1.89 -39.78 -42.72
C ARG A 42 2.94 -39.13 -41.81
N ALA A 43 4.21 -39.24 -42.15
CA ALA A 43 5.30 -38.58 -41.42
C ALA A 43 5.14 -37.06 -41.45
N GLY A 44 4.75 -36.48 -42.59
CA GLY A 44 4.46 -35.06 -42.74
C GLY A 44 3.28 -34.60 -41.87
N PHE A 45 2.18 -35.36 -41.83
CA PHE A 45 1.06 -35.07 -40.94
C PHE A 45 1.45 -35.17 -39.46
N ALA A 46 2.18 -36.20 -39.07
CA ALA A 46 2.66 -36.35 -37.69
C ALA A 46 3.60 -35.22 -37.28
N GLN A 47 4.50 -34.79 -38.18
CA GLN A 47 5.37 -33.65 -37.95
C GLN A 47 4.59 -32.35 -37.83
N ALA A 48 3.60 -32.10 -38.71
CA ALA A 48 2.76 -30.91 -38.64
C ALA A 48 1.93 -30.86 -37.34
N GLU A 49 1.36 -31.99 -36.91
CA GLU A 49 0.62 -32.10 -35.65
C GLU A 49 1.53 -31.88 -34.44
N ALA A 50 2.75 -32.43 -34.45
CA ALA A 50 3.74 -32.21 -33.40
C ALA A 50 4.18 -30.73 -33.34
N SER A 51 4.46 -30.11 -34.48
CA SER A 51 4.80 -28.68 -34.56
C SER A 51 3.64 -27.79 -34.08
N TYR A 52 2.40 -28.13 -34.43
CA TYR A 52 1.23 -27.40 -33.97
C TYR A 52 1.04 -27.51 -32.45
N ARG A 53 1.19 -28.71 -31.88
CA ARG A 53 1.14 -28.91 -30.42
C ARG A 53 2.24 -28.14 -29.71
N ALA A 54 3.48 -28.22 -30.20
CA ALA A 54 4.60 -27.48 -29.64
C ALA A 54 4.36 -25.96 -29.70
N ALA A 55 3.80 -25.44 -30.79
CA ALA A 55 3.43 -24.03 -30.91
C ALA A 55 2.32 -23.64 -29.92
N LEU A 56 1.28 -24.47 -29.75
CA LEU A 56 0.24 -24.24 -28.76
C LEU A 56 0.76 -24.23 -27.32
N ASP A 57 1.64 -25.18 -26.99
CA ASP A 57 2.23 -25.27 -25.65
C ASP A 57 3.15 -24.08 -25.37
N ALA A 58 3.91 -23.61 -26.38
CA ALA A 58 4.69 -22.39 -26.29
C ALA A 58 3.81 -21.15 -26.03
N VAL A 59 2.72 -20.98 -26.78
CA VAL A 59 1.77 -19.86 -26.58
C VAL A 59 1.11 -19.92 -25.20
N ARG A 60 0.77 -21.12 -24.71
CA ARG A 60 0.21 -21.29 -23.35
C ARG A 60 1.23 -20.91 -22.28
N ALA A 61 2.47 -21.37 -22.40
CA ALA A 61 3.54 -21.03 -21.48
C ALA A 61 3.80 -19.51 -21.48
N GLU A 62 3.82 -18.89 -22.66
CA GLU A 62 3.96 -17.45 -22.80
C GLU A 62 2.81 -16.68 -22.15
N ALA A 63 1.56 -17.10 -22.35
CA ALA A 63 0.40 -16.47 -21.73
C ALA A 63 0.42 -16.57 -20.19
N VAL A 64 0.83 -17.73 -19.65
CA VAL A 64 0.99 -17.92 -18.19
C VAL A 64 2.10 -17.02 -17.64
N ASN A 65 3.24 -16.93 -18.34
CA ASN A 65 4.34 -16.06 -17.95
C ASN A 65 3.97 -14.56 -18.04
N ALA A 66 3.25 -14.15 -19.08
CA ALA A 66 2.77 -12.79 -19.22
C ALA A 66 1.79 -12.43 -18.10
N HIS A 67 0.87 -13.35 -17.77
CA HIS A 67 -0.08 -13.14 -16.68
C HIS A 67 0.62 -13.05 -15.31
N SER A 68 1.61 -13.89 -15.04
CA SER A 68 2.37 -13.85 -13.78
C SER A 68 3.19 -12.57 -13.64
N GLN A 69 3.81 -12.10 -14.72
CA GLN A 69 4.51 -10.81 -14.76
C GLN A 69 3.56 -9.63 -14.54
N TRP A 70 2.40 -9.63 -15.19
CA TRP A 70 1.36 -8.61 -15.00
C TRP A 70 0.89 -8.55 -13.54
N ARG A 71 0.58 -9.70 -12.92
CA ARG A 71 0.21 -9.75 -11.50
C ARG A 71 1.31 -9.23 -10.58
N ARG A 72 2.58 -9.57 -10.85
CA ARG A 72 3.71 -9.06 -10.06
C ARG A 72 3.83 -7.54 -10.19
N GLY A 73 3.64 -6.99 -11.39
CA GLY A 73 3.60 -5.55 -11.63
C GLY A 73 2.51 -4.86 -10.81
N LEU A 74 1.27 -5.34 -10.93
CA LEU A 74 0.13 -4.80 -10.20
C LEU A 74 0.33 -4.81 -8.68
N ARG A 75 0.83 -5.93 -8.13
CA ARG A 75 1.15 -6.03 -6.70
C ARG A 75 2.22 -5.04 -6.27
N ARG A 76 3.31 -4.90 -7.05
CA ARG A 76 4.39 -3.96 -6.75
C ARG A 76 3.88 -2.53 -6.71
N ASP A 77 3.02 -2.16 -7.66
CA ASP A 77 2.44 -0.83 -7.75
C ASP A 77 1.54 -0.55 -6.54
N ALA A 78 0.67 -1.51 -6.17
CA ALA A 78 -0.19 -1.41 -5.00
C ALA A 78 0.61 -1.30 -3.68
N TYR A 79 1.65 -2.12 -3.49
CA TYR A 79 2.51 -2.07 -2.31
C TYR A 79 3.26 -0.74 -2.22
N THR A 80 3.72 -0.22 -3.34
CA THR A 80 4.44 1.06 -3.43
C THR A 80 3.52 2.23 -3.11
N ALA A 81 2.29 2.22 -3.65
CA ALA A 81 1.27 3.23 -3.35
C ALA A 81 0.95 3.29 -1.85
N LEU A 82 0.77 2.12 -1.20
CA LEU A 82 0.50 2.06 0.23
C LEU A 82 1.66 2.63 1.06
N LEU A 83 2.89 2.23 0.75
CA LEU A 83 4.08 2.72 1.45
C LEU A 83 4.31 4.21 1.27
N LEU A 84 4.05 4.73 0.07
CA LEU A 84 4.15 6.16 -0.22
C LEU A 84 3.11 6.95 0.58
N ALA A 85 1.86 6.49 0.60
CA ALA A 85 0.79 7.14 1.36
C ALA A 85 1.07 7.10 2.88
N ALA A 86 1.57 5.98 3.40
CA ALA A 86 2.03 5.86 4.79
C ALA A 86 3.16 6.85 5.11
N HIS A 87 4.16 6.96 4.22
CA HIS A 87 5.25 7.91 4.38
C HIS A 87 4.78 9.37 4.37
N GLN A 88 3.84 9.72 3.49
CA GLN A 88 3.23 11.05 3.43
C GLN A 88 2.48 11.38 4.73
N ALA A 89 1.67 10.45 5.25
CA ALA A 89 0.98 10.62 6.54
C ALA A 89 1.97 10.90 7.67
N ARG A 90 3.06 10.12 7.74
CA ARG A 90 4.11 10.31 8.76
C ARG A 90 4.80 11.67 8.64
N THR A 91 5.14 12.07 7.43
CA THR A 91 5.81 13.35 7.16
C THR A 91 4.93 14.52 7.57
N ALA A 92 3.66 14.53 7.15
CA ALA A 92 2.71 15.58 7.51
C ALA A 92 2.46 15.65 9.02
N GLY A 93 2.27 14.49 9.68
CA GLY A 93 2.05 14.43 11.13
C GLY A 93 3.26 14.91 11.93
N ARG A 94 4.48 14.56 11.51
CA ARG A 94 5.70 15.07 12.15
C ARG A 94 5.85 16.57 11.97
N LEU A 95 5.64 17.10 10.77
CA LEU A 95 5.72 18.54 10.51
C LEU A 95 4.72 19.35 11.36
N LEU A 96 3.55 18.79 11.67
CA LEU A 96 2.57 19.40 12.58
C LEU A 96 3.02 19.47 14.04
N THR A 97 3.92 18.59 14.47
CA THR A 97 4.28 18.44 15.90
C THR A 97 5.74 18.75 16.23
N GLU A 98 6.64 18.63 15.25
CA GLU A 98 8.06 18.96 15.33
C GLU A 98 8.33 20.40 14.87
N GLY A 99 7.34 21.03 14.21
CA GLY A 99 7.32 22.45 13.86
C GLY A 99 7.38 23.36 15.09
N SER A 100 8.61 23.63 15.50
CA SER A 100 9.15 24.76 16.24
C SER A 100 8.60 25.12 17.63
N VAL A 101 9.45 24.84 18.61
CA VAL A 101 9.46 25.42 19.96
C VAL A 101 9.80 26.93 19.93
N GLU A 102 10.21 27.49 18.78
CA GLU A 102 10.66 28.89 18.65
C GLU A 102 9.90 29.72 17.59
N ASP A 103 9.25 29.09 16.62
CA ASP A 103 8.44 29.73 15.58
C ASP A 103 7.00 29.31 15.77
N ARG A 104 6.16 30.30 16.07
CA ARG A 104 4.71 30.15 16.09
C ARG A 104 4.28 29.59 14.75
N VAL A 105 3.96 28.29 14.71
CA VAL A 105 3.44 27.63 13.50
C VAL A 105 2.30 28.49 12.97
N SER A 106 2.50 29.09 11.79
CA SER A 106 1.52 29.97 11.19
C SER A 106 0.26 29.17 10.88
N ARG A 107 -0.90 29.80 10.98
CA ARG A 107 -2.21 29.19 10.66
C ARG A 107 -2.21 28.48 9.30
N GLY A 108 -1.46 29.00 8.33
CA GLY A 108 -1.30 28.38 7.00
C GLY A 108 -0.63 27.00 7.03
N VAL A 109 0.28 26.75 7.96
CA VAL A 109 0.96 25.45 8.11
C VAL A 109 0.00 24.40 8.68
N PHE A 110 -0.80 24.75 9.71
CA PHE A 110 -1.82 23.85 10.23
C PHE A 110 -2.84 23.44 9.17
N ALA A 111 -3.33 24.40 8.38
CA ALA A 111 -4.27 24.13 7.30
C ALA A 111 -3.64 23.22 6.21
N THR A 112 -2.42 23.52 5.79
CA THR A 112 -1.72 22.76 4.72
C THR A 112 -1.43 21.34 5.16
N GLN A 113 -0.85 21.15 6.34
CA GLN A 113 -0.48 19.81 6.81
C GLN A 113 -1.69 19.02 7.31
N GLY A 114 -2.72 19.69 7.83
CA GLY A 114 -4.01 19.05 8.14
C GLY A 114 -4.69 18.51 6.88
N ALA A 115 -4.67 19.27 5.78
CA ALA A 115 -5.14 18.79 4.48
C ALA A 115 -4.30 17.60 3.98
N ALA A 116 -2.97 17.69 4.08
CA ALA A 116 -2.07 16.59 3.70
C ALA A 116 -2.31 15.31 4.53
N LEU A 117 -2.61 15.43 5.83
CA LEU A 117 -3.00 14.29 6.67
C LEU A 117 -4.34 13.68 6.23
N ALA A 118 -5.33 14.50 5.88
CA ALA A 118 -6.62 14.02 5.41
C ALA A 118 -6.49 13.30 4.05
N GLU A 119 -5.70 13.86 3.12
CA GLU A 119 -5.39 13.23 1.84
C GLU A 119 -4.65 11.91 2.03
N ALA A 120 -3.62 11.89 2.87
CA ALA A 120 -2.86 10.67 3.16
C ALA A 120 -3.75 9.58 3.79
N ARG A 121 -4.72 9.95 4.64
CA ARG A 121 -5.69 9.00 5.22
C ARG A 121 -6.50 8.29 4.13
N ILE A 122 -7.02 9.05 3.17
CA ILE A 122 -7.78 8.51 2.04
C ILE A 122 -6.88 7.60 1.19
N ALA A 123 -5.69 8.10 0.82
CA ALA A 123 -4.75 7.36 -0.02
C ALA A 123 -4.29 6.02 0.61
N ILE A 124 -4.06 5.98 1.93
CA ILE A 124 -3.73 4.74 2.65
C ILE A 124 -4.86 3.73 2.58
N GLN A 125 -6.11 4.16 2.76
CA GLN A 125 -7.28 3.29 2.70
C GLN A 125 -7.48 2.73 1.28
N GLU A 126 -7.41 3.58 0.26
CA GLU A 126 -7.54 3.17 -1.13
C GLU A 126 -6.44 2.18 -1.55
N ALA A 127 -5.18 2.48 -1.23
CA ALA A 127 -4.08 1.59 -1.53
C ALA A 127 -4.21 0.23 -0.83
N ALA A 128 -4.65 0.22 0.43
CA ALA A 128 -4.87 -1.02 1.18
C ALA A 128 -6.00 -1.88 0.60
N LEU A 129 -7.06 -1.28 0.05
CA LEU A 129 -8.12 -2.02 -0.64
C LEU A 129 -7.60 -2.73 -1.88
N VAL A 130 -6.74 -2.07 -2.67
CA VAL A 130 -6.10 -2.71 -3.83
C VAL A 130 -5.19 -3.86 -3.38
N VAL A 131 -4.43 -3.68 -2.30
CA VAL A 131 -3.60 -4.74 -1.73
C VAL A 131 -4.44 -5.93 -1.24
N ALA A 132 -5.58 -5.68 -0.61
CA ALA A 132 -6.49 -6.74 -0.16
C ALA A 132 -7.12 -7.51 -1.33
N LEU A 133 -7.38 -6.82 -2.46
CA LEU A 133 -7.97 -7.44 -3.65
C LEU A 133 -6.96 -8.27 -4.45
N GLU A 134 -5.74 -7.73 -4.66
CA GLU A 134 -4.76 -8.28 -5.61
C GLU A 134 -3.61 -9.05 -4.93
N GLY A 135 -3.37 -8.75 -3.67
CA GLY A 135 -2.30 -9.30 -2.85
C GLY A 135 -2.64 -10.69 -2.29
N PRO A 136 -1.63 -11.50 -2.00
CA PRO A 136 -1.81 -12.67 -1.15
C PRO A 136 -2.28 -12.26 0.26
N GLU A 137 -2.85 -13.23 0.98
CA GLU A 137 -3.47 -13.01 2.30
C GLU A 137 -2.50 -12.36 3.32
N GLN A 138 -1.24 -12.80 3.36
CA GLN A 138 -0.28 -12.29 4.35
C GLN A 138 0.03 -10.79 4.16
N PRO A 139 0.44 -10.28 2.97
CA PRO A 139 0.54 -8.83 2.75
C PRO A 139 -0.75 -8.06 2.99
N ALA A 140 -1.92 -8.64 2.69
CA ALA A 140 -3.21 -7.98 2.95
C ALA A 140 -3.46 -7.74 4.45
N ILE A 141 -3.23 -8.75 5.29
CA ILE A 141 -3.32 -8.62 6.76
C ILE A 141 -2.33 -7.58 7.29
N LYS A 142 -1.10 -7.59 6.78
CA LYS A 142 -0.07 -6.60 7.19
C LYS A 142 -0.40 -5.19 6.69
N ALA A 143 -1.00 -5.04 5.52
CA ALA A 143 -1.50 -3.76 5.03
C ALA A 143 -2.60 -3.21 5.93
N GLU A 144 -3.56 -4.04 6.34
CA GLU A 144 -4.62 -3.63 7.29
C GLU A 144 -4.03 -3.17 8.64
N THR A 145 -3.04 -3.91 9.14
CA THR A 145 -2.33 -3.53 10.37
C THR A 145 -1.64 -2.18 10.20
N LEU A 146 -0.93 -1.97 9.10
CA LEU A 146 -0.29 -0.70 8.77
C LEU A 146 -1.32 0.43 8.68
N VAL A 147 -2.46 0.23 8.02
CA VAL A 147 -3.55 1.22 7.95
C VAL A 147 -4.02 1.62 9.34
N HIS A 148 -4.26 0.65 10.22
CA HIS A 148 -4.71 0.92 11.58
C HIS A 148 -3.66 1.73 12.37
N ARG A 149 -2.38 1.37 12.26
CA ARG A 149 -1.30 2.14 12.90
C ARG A 149 -1.12 3.53 12.31
N CYS A 150 -1.28 3.68 11.00
CA CYS A 150 -1.31 4.98 10.33
C CYS A 150 -2.46 5.84 10.85
N GLN A 151 -3.67 5.29 10.96
CA GLN A 151 -4.83 6.02 11.48
C GLN A 151 -4.57 6.51 12.90
N ARG A 152 -4.09 5.65 13.80
CA ARG A 152 -3.70 6.03 15.16
C ARG A 152 -2.64 7.14 15.16
N PHE A 153 -1.63 7.04 14.31
CA PHE A 153 -0.60 8.06 14.16
C PHE A 153 -1.22 9.41 13.72
N ILE A 154 -2.06 9.39 12.68
CA ILE A 154 -2.74 10.58 12.17
C ILE A 154 -3.63 11.20 13.25
N ASP A 155 -4.35 10.40 14.03
CA ASP A 155 -5.25 10.88 15.09
C ASP A 155 -4.45 11.55 16.21
N VAL A 156 -3.36 10.94 16.68
CA VAL A 156 -2.51 11.50 17.74
C VAL A 156 -1.87 12.83 17.31
N HIS A 157 -1.35 12.91 16.08
CA HIS A 157 -0.73 14.13 15.57
C HIS A 157 -1.77 15.20 15.17
N GLY A 158 -2.93 14.79 14.64
CA GLY A 158 -4.03 15.67 14.24
C GLY A 158 -4.71 16.35 15.43
N LEU A 159 -5.04 15.60 16.49
CA LEU A 159 -5.60 16.17 17.72
C LEU A 159 -4.68 17.24 18.33
N ARG A 160 -3.35 17.03 18.25
CA ARG A 160 -2.38 18.01 18.74
C ARG A 160 -2.33 19.26 17.88
N ALA A 161 -2.40 19.11 16.56
CA ALA A 161 -2.48 20.23 15.64
C ALA A 161 -3.74 21.08 15.87
N GLU A 162 -4.90 20.43 16.01
CA GLU A 162 -6.16 21.10 16.34
C GLU A 162 -6.09 21.86 17.67
N ALA A 163 -5.45 21.26 18.69
CA ALA A 163 -5.22 21.90 19.97
C ALA A 163 -4.32 23.15 19.89
N GLU A 164 -3.24 23.09 19.10
CA GLU A 164 -2.37 24.25 18.89
C GLU A 164 -3.07 25.35 18.08
N GLU A 165 -3.82 25.00 17.03
CA GLU A 165 -4.60 25.98 16.27
C GLU A 165 -5.66 26.65 17.15
N ALA A 166 -6.36 25.88 17.98
CA ALA A 166 -7.33 26.39 18.94
C ALA A 166 -6.66 27.34 19.95
N GLY A 167 -5.53 26.94 20.53
CA GLY A 167 -4.75 27.78 21.44
C GLY A 167 -4.25 29.06 20.78
N HIS A 168 -3.77 28.99 19.54
CA HIS A 168 -3.37 30.16 18.77
C HIS A 168 -4.55 31.11 18.52
N SER A 169 -5.71 30.57 18.11
CA SER A 169 -6.92 31.36 17.85
C SER A 169 -7.40 32.08 19.11
N ILE A 170 -7.40 31.39 20.25
CA ILE A 170 -7.80 31.95 21.55
C ILE A 170 -6.80 33.03 22.02
N ARG A 171 -5.49 32.79 21.93
CA ARG A 171 -4.46 33.77 22.30
C ARG A 171 -4.50 35.01 21.41
N THR A 172 -4.73 34.84 20.11
CA THR A 172 -4.88 35.95 19.15
C THR A 172 -6.15 36.75 19.42
N ALA A 173 -7.28 36.08 19.68
CA ALA A 173 -8.54 36.76 20.03
C ALA A 173 -8.47 37.51 21.36
N ARG A 174 -7.67 37.01 22.32
CA ARG A 174 -7.41 37.67 23.61
C ARG A 174 -6.54 38.92 23.45
N ALA A 175 -5.73 39.02 22.40
CA ALA A 175 -4.76 40.11 22.26
C ALA A 175 -5.47 41.47 22.20
N GLY A 176 -5.18 42.35 23.17
CA GLY A 176 -5.77 43.68 23.26
C GLY A 176 -7.09 43.76 24.04
N LEU A 177 -7.58 42.65 24.60
CA LEU A 177 -8.71 42.66 25.53
C LEU A 177 -8.25 43.06 26.94
N ALA A 178 -9.17 43.61 27.74
CA ALA A 178 -8.94 43.91 29.14
C ALA A 178 -8.76 42.63 29.97
N VAL A 179 -8.15 42.75 31.16
CA VAL A 179 -7.88 41.61 32.04
C VAL A 179 -9.18 40.99 32.58
N ASP A 180 -10.20 41.80 32.80
CA ASP A 180 -11.54 41.43 33.25
C ASP A 180 -12.48 40.98 32.12
N ASP A 181 -11.98 40.90 30.88
CA ASP A 181 -12.75 40.33 29.77
C ASP A 181 -13.00 38.82 29.99
N PRO A 182 -14.21 38.31 29.70
CA PRO A 182 -14.53 36.89 29.87
C PRO A 182 -13.55 35.92 29.18
N LEU A 183 -12.99 36.29 28.03
CA LEU A 183 -11.99 35.49 27.32
C LEU A 183 -10.65 35.49 28.05
N SER A 184 -10.21 36.65 28.56
CA SER A 184 -9.00 36.77 29.38
C SER A 184 -9.11 35.91 30.65
N GLU A 185 -10.23 36.02 31.36
CA GLU A 185 -10.52 35.22 32.55
C GLU A 185 -10.49 33.70 32.25
N PHE A 186 -11.08 33.28 31.13
CA PHE A 186 -11.09 31.88 30.71
C PHE A 186 -9.67 31.35 30.42
N VAL A 187 -8.86 32.13 29.69
CA VAL A 187 -7.49 31.73 29.37
C VAL A 187 -6.65 31.60 30.63
N GLU A 188 -6.76 32.55 31.57
CA GLU A 188 -6.06 32.49 32.85
C GLU A 188 -6.45 31.27 33.67
N ALA A 189 -7.75 30.97 33.79
CA ALA A 189 -8.20 29.77 34.48
C ALA A 189 -7.66 28.48 33.83
N THR A 190 -7.63 28.43 32.49
CA THR A 190 -7.09 27.29 31.74
C THR A 190 -5.58 27.14 31.93
N ASP A 191 -4.85 28.25 31.95
CA ASP A 191 -3.39 28.26 32.18
C ASP A 191 -3.06 27.82 33.61
N VAL A 192 -3.88 28.17 34.61
CA VAL A 192 -3.75 27.69 35.99
C VAL A 192 -3.97 26.18 36.08
N VAL A 193 -5.00 25.65 35.43
CA VAL A 193 -5.24 24.20 35.33
C VAL A 193 -4.01 23.50 34.73
N ARG A 194 -3.52 24.00 33.59
CA ARG A 194 -2.34 23.46 32.91
C ARG A 194 -1.12 23.47 33.83
N ALA A 195 -0.88 24.56 34.54
CA ALA A 195 0.27 24.68 35.45
C ALA A 195 0.25 23.61 36.55
N HIS A 196 -0.93 23.32 37.13
CA HIS A 196 -1.08 22.27 38.14
C HIS A 196 -0.84 20.87 37.55
N ILE A 197 -1.30 20.64 36.33
CA ILE A 197 -1.08 19.36 35.63
C ILE A 197 0.41 19.16 35.30
N TYR A 198 1.14 20.21 34.92
CA TYR A 198 2.56 20.13 34.60
C TYR A 198 3.44 19.76 35.79
N VAL A 199 3.04 20.12 37.01
CA VAL A 199 3.77 19.82 38.24
C VAL A 199 3.20 18.61 38.99
N TYR A 200 2.25 17.90 38.38
CA TYR A 200 1.58 16.76 39.01
C TYR A 200 2.56 15.59 39.18
N GLN A 201 2.85 15.22 40.43
CA GLN A 201 3.98 14.34 40.77
C GLN A 201 3.65 12.85 40.63
N ASP A 202 2.38 12.46 40.77
CA ASP A 202 1.97 11.05 40.78
C ASP A 202 1.88 10.44 39.37
N GLY A 203 2.22 11.22 38.35
CA GLY A 203 2.30 10.81 36.96
C GLY A 203 0.96 10.77 36.23
N PRO A 204 0.98 10.42 34.94
CA PRO A 204 -0.17 10.57 34.05
C PRO A 204 -1.34 9.63 34.39
N ALA A 205 -1.07 8.39 34.79
CA ALA A 205 -2.11 7.41 35.13
C ALA A 205 -2.89 7.80 36.40
N ALA A 206 -2.19 8.34 37.40
CA ALA A 206 -2.82 8.84 38.61
C ALA A 206 -3.68 10.09 38.32
N LEU A 207 -3.18 11.00 37.48
CA LEU A 207 -3.94 12.17 37.03
C LEU A 207 -5.23 11.75 36.30
N GLU A 208 -5.14 10.79 35.37
CA GLU A 208 -6.33 10.29 34.69
C GLU A 208 -7.34 9.68 35.67
N ALA A 209 -6.89 8.87 36.61
CA ALA A 209 -7.75 8.30 37.63
C ALA A 209 -8.41 9.39 38.49
N GLU A 210 -7.66 10.42 38.89
CA GLU A 210 -8.17 11.57 39.64
C GLU A 210 -9.22 12.35 38.83
N LEU A 211 -9.01 12.57 37.53
CA LEU A 211 -9.97 13.27 36.69
C LEU A 211 -11.26 12.46 36.43
N HIS A 212 -11.17 11.12 36.41
CA HIS A 212 -12.33 10.24 36.16
C HIS A 212 -13.15 9.91 37.41
N VAL A 213 -12.52 9.76 38.58
CA VAL A 213 -13.19 9.32 39.82
C VAL A 213 -13.81 10.50 40.58
N ARG A 214 -15.07 10.82 40.24
CA ARG A 214 -15.82 11.98 40.80
C ARG A 214 -16.02 11.99 42.32
N SER A 215 -15.77 10.87 43.01
CA SER A 215 -16.07 10.71 44.44
C SER A 215 -15.02 11.28 45.39
N SER A 216 -13.80 11.56 44.90
CA SER A 216 -12.72 12.14 45.72
C SER A 216 -12.54 13.64 45.42
N PRO A 217 -12.27 14.48 46.44
CA PRO A 217 -11.87 15.87 46.23
C PRO A 217 -10.62 15.95 45.35
N SER A 218 -10.63 16.85 44.37
CA SER A 218 -9.51 17.04 43.44
C SER A 218 -9.37 18.52 43.14
N GLN A 219 -8.23 19.10 43.50
CA GLN A 219 -7.92 20.50 43.21
C GLN A 219 -7.92 20.78 41.70
N ILE A 220 -7.44 19.84 40.89
CA ILE A 220 -7.40 19.98 39.43
C ILE A 220 -8.83 19.98 38.88
N ARG A 221 -9.72 19.14 39.42
CA ARG A 221 -11.13 19.12 39.02
C ARG A 221 -11.84 20.42 39.39
N ASP A 222 -11.61 20.95 40.59
CA ASP A 222 -12.18 22.23 41.00
C ASP A 222 -11.73 23.36 40.05
N LEU A 223 -10.44 23.39 39.68
CA LEU A 223 -9.90 24.33 38.71
C LEU A 223 -10.50 24.12 37.31
N GLN A 224 -10.71 22.87 36.90
CA GLN A 224 -11.36 22.52 35.63
C GLN A 224 -12.81 23.02 35.59
N ASP A 225 -13.58 22.84 36.67
CA ASP A 225 -14.95 23.32 36.78
C ASP A 225 -15.01 24.86 36.71
N VAL A 226 -14.05 25.56 37.33
CA VAL A 226 -13.90 27.01 37.19
C VAL A 226 -13.61 27.41 35.73
N ALA A 227 -12.74 26.69 35.03
CA ALA A 227 -12.45 26.95 33.62
C ALA A 227 -13.69 26.70 32.73
N TYR A 228 -14.46 25.64 32.98
CA TYR A 228 -15.72 25.38 32.26
C TYR A 228 -16.78 26.45 32.53
N ALA A 229 -16.92 26.90 33.77
CA ALA A 229 -17.84 27.99 34.11
C ALA A 229 -17.47 29.27 33.35
N LYS A 230 -16.18 29.59 33.22
CA LYS A 230 -15.71 30.74 32.45
C LYS A 230 -15.86 30.55 30.94
N LEU A 231 -15.67 29.33 30.41
CA LEU A 231 -15.93 28.99 29.01
C LEU A 231 -17.39 29.30 28.61
N SER A 232 -18.35 29.12 29.51
CA SER A 232 -19.76 29.43 29.22
C SER A 232 -20.02 30.93 28.97
N ARG A 233 -19.11 31.80 29.41
CA ARG A 233 -19.22 33.27 29.32
C ARG A 233 -18.52 33.86 28.09
N ILE A 234 -17.71 33.08 27.36
CA ILE A 234 -17.03 33.58 26.16
C ILE A 234 -17.97 33.59 24.94
N PRO A 235 -17.68 34.39 23.89
CA PRO A 235 -18.49 34.43 22.67
C PRO A 235 -18.69 33.05 22.05
N GLU A 236 -19.91 32.77 21.56
CA GLU A 236 -20.27 31.48 20.92
C GLU A 236 -19.28 31.10 19.81
N SER A 237 -18.85 32.07 19.01
CA SER A 237 -17.90 31.88 17.91
C SER A 237 -16.53 31.34 18.34
N LEU A 238 -16.18 31.44 19.62
CA LEU A 238 -14.93 30.97 20.20
C LEU A 238 -15.10 29.75 21.10
N ARG A 239 -16.33 29.33 21.44
CA ARG A 239 -16.55 28.24 22.40
C ARG A 239 -15.98 26.91 21.96
N LYS A 240 -16.05 26.58 20.66
CA LYS A 240 -15.45 25.34 20.13
C LYS A 240 -13.94 25.34 20.34
N GLN A 241 -13.25 26.42 19.96
CA GLN A 241 -11.80 26.55 20.14
C GLN A 241 -11.42 26.61 21.62
N GLY A 242 -12.22 27.29 22.46
CA GLY A 242 -12.02 27.32 23.90
C GLY A 242 -12.12 25.92 24.52
N LEU A 243 -13.13 25.13 24.12
CA LEU A 243 -13.28 23.75 24.57
C LEU A 243 -12.09 22.88 24.17
N THR A 244 -11.66 22.95 22.90
CA THR A 244 -10.47 22.23 22.42
C THR A 244 -9.20 22.65 23.17
N TYR A 245 -9.02 23.95 23.42
CA TYR A 245 -7.87 24.48 24.18
C TYR A 245 -7.85 23.99 25.64
N LEU A 246 -9.01 23.97 26.31
CA LEU A 246 -9.14 23.45 27.66
C LEU A 246 -8.86 21.94 27.71
N PHE A 247 -9.47 21.14 26.82
CA PHE A 247 -9.22 19.70 26.77
C PHE A 247 -7.76 19.36 26.53
N ALA A 248 -7.09 20.07 25.63
CA ALA A 248 -5.66 19.87 25.39
C ALA A 248 -4.81 20.22 26.62
N SER A 249 -5.21 21.24 27.37
CA SER A 249 -4.53 21.68 28.60
C SER A 249 -4.72 20.71 29.77
N LEU A 250 -5.69 19.79 29.68
CA LEU A 250 -5.95 18.76 30.68
C LEU A 250 -5.08 17.50 30.52
N LYS A 251 -4.30 17.39 29.44
CA LYS A 251 -3.42 16.23 29.22
C LYS A 251 -2.06 16.45 29.88
N HIS A 252 -1.57 15.43 30.59
CA HIS A 252 -0.22 15.43 31.14
C HIS A 252 0.84 15.46 30.02
N PRO A 253 1.90 16.29 30.11
CA PRO A 253 2.91 16.40 29.04
C PRO A 253 3.61 15.09 28.71
N ASP A 254 3.90 14.28 29.74
CA ASP A 254 4.55 12.97 29.53
C ASP A 254 3.63 11.98 28.86
N LEU A 255 2.32 11.97 29.18
CA LEU A 255 1.34 11.13 28.46
C LEU A 255 1.31 11.51 26.97
N VAL A 256 1.28 12.81 26.65
CA VAL A 256 1.30 13.27 25.26
C VAL A 256 2.61 12.89 24.56
N ARG A 257 3.74 12.83 25.27
CA ARG A 257 5.02 12.36 24.70
C ARG A 257 4.99 10.85 24.48
N GLU A 258 4.51 10.08 25.45
CA GLU A 258 4.40 8.61 25.40
C GLU A 258 3.42 8.16 24.31
N GLU A 259 2.24 8.78 24.19
CA GLU A 259 1.26 8.50 23.14
C GLU A 259 1.87 8.69 21.74
N ARG A 260 2.66 9.76 21.54
CA ARG A 260 3.33 10.06 20.27
C ARG A 260 4.44 9.06 19.96
N GLN A 261 5.34 8.82 20.92
CA GLN A 261 6.44 7.88 20.74
C GLN A 261 5.90 6.47 20.48
N GLY A 262 4.87 6.06 21.23
CA GLY A 262 4.18 4.79 21.02
C GLY A 262 3.53 4.70 19.64
N ALA A 263 2.85 5.76 19.18
CA ALA A 263 2.25 5.77 17.84
C ALA A 263 3.29 5.71 16.72
N ASP A 264 4.40 6.45 16.81
CA ASP A 264 5.48 6.42 15.80
C ASP A 264 6.22 5.06 15.81
N ALA A 265 6.47 4.47 16.98
CA ALA A 265 7.09 3.15 17.09
C ALA A 265 6.19 2.05 16.50
N GLN A 266 4.89 2.06 16.83
CA GLN A 266 3.94 1.08 16.28
C GLN A 266 3.73 1.26 14.77
N PHE A 267 3.76 2.50 14.28
CA PHE A 267 3.72 2.79 12.85
C PHE A 267 4.93 2.17 12.13
N LEU A 268 6.13 2.41 12.67
CA LEU A 268 7.38 1.91 12.08
C LEU A 268 7.42 0.39 12.04
N ASP A 269 7.07 -0.25 13.16
CA ASP A 269 7.01 -1.70 13.27
C ASP A 269 6.06 -2.30 12.23
N ALA A 270 4.84 -1.77 12.12
CA ALA A 270 3.88 -2.23 11.10
C ALA A 270 4.35 -1.97 9.66
N GLN A 271 5.09 -0.88 9.42
CA GLN A 271 5.67 -0.60 8.10
C GLN A 271 6.75 -1.63 7.76
N GLU A 272 7.62 -1.98 8.70
CA GLU A 272 8.68 -2.98 8.53
C GLU A 272 8.08 -4.38 8.31
N GLU A 273 7.06 -4.76 9.07
CA GLU A 273 6.34 -6.02 8.89
C GLU A 273 5.69 -6.12 7.51
N PHE A 274 5.03 -5.05 7.05
CA PHE A 274 4.44 -5.01 5.72
C PHE A 274 5.50 -5.10 4.63
N LEU A 275 6.61 -4.36 4.76
CA LEU A 275 7.74 -4.42 3.83
C LEU A 275 8.33 -5.84 3.72
N ALA A 276 8.50 -6.52 4.86
CA ALA A 276 9.00 -7.89 4.88
C ALA A 276 8.06 -8.85 4.15
N ALA A 277 6.74 -8.77 4.41
CA ALA A 277 5.73 -9.59 3.74
C ALA A 277 5.67 -9.29 2.22
N ALA A 278 5.70 -8.02 1.84
CA ALA A 278 5.69 -7.59 0.44
C ALA A 278 6.93 -8.11 -0.33
N ARG A 279 8.12 -8.01 0.27
CA ARG A 279 9.36 -8.53 -0.33
C ARG A 279 9.31 -10.05 -0.51
N ALA A 280 8.87 -10.78 0.51
CA ALA A 280 8.76 -12.25 0.43
C ALA A 280 7.89 -12.70 -0.76
N VAL A 281 6.80 -11.98 -1.05
CA VAL A 281 5.94 -12.27 -2.22
C VAL A 281 6.62 -11.93 -3.54
N LEU A 282 7.26 -10.75 -3.63
CA LEU A 282 7.91 -10.31 -4.87
C LEU A 282 9.16 -11.16 -5.21
N ASP A 283 9.89 -11.61 -4.19
CA ASP A 283 11.08 -12.46 -4.33
C ASP A 283 10.69 -13.93 -4.53
N GLY A 284 9.66 -14.43 -3.85
CA GLY A 284 9.14 -15.80 -4.01
C GLY A 284 8.56 -16.05 -5.41
N ASP A 285 7.98 -15.03 -6.03
CA ASP A 285 7.55 -15.14 -7.43
C ASP A 285 8.79 -15.26 -8.38
N SER A 286 9.99 -14.77 -7.99
CA SER A 286 11.18 -14.76 -8.86
C SER A 286 11.93 -16.09 -8.96
N THR A 287 11.76 -17.00 -8.00
CA THR A 287 12.39 -18.33 -7.98
C THR A 287 11.58 -19.43 -8.67
N SER A 288 10.39 -19.10 -9.17
CA SER A 288 9.52 -20.03 -9.93
C SER A 288 9.70 -19.94 -11.45
N GLN A 289 10.76 -19.28 -11.92
CA GLN A 289 11.21 -19.24 -13.32
C GLN A 289 12.36 -20.22 -13.54
#